data_AF-A0A0M8VKM1-F1
#
_entry.id   AF-A0A0M8VKM1-F1
#
_cell.length_a   1.000
_cell.length_b   1.000
_cell.length_c   1.000
_cell.angle_alpha   90.00
_cell.angle_beta   90.00
_cell.angle_gamma   90.00
#
_symmetry.space_group_name_H-M   'P 1'
#
loop_
_entity.id
_entity.type
_entity.pdbx_description
1 polymer ?
#
loop_
_entity_poly.entity_id
_entity_poly.type
_entity_poly.pdbx_seq_one_letter_code
_entity_poly.pdbx_strand_id
1 'polypeptide(L)'
;VHGAELDWKALFPGARTTVDLPTYAFQRQHYWPDHSASPDTTPTAVDEVEARFWEAVEREDLAELAAELEVADGSAAAELGAVLPVLSSWRKQRRERSTIDGWRYRVTWKPLPSG
;
A
#
# COMPACT_ATOMS: atom_id res chain seq x y z
N VAL A 1 29.12 1.67 9.72
CA VAL A 1 30.24 2.43 9.13
C VAL A 1 31.09 2.93 10.28
N HIS A 2 32.34 2.48 10.39
CA HIS A 2 33.28 3.03 11.36
C HIS A 2 33.95 4.24 10.70
N GLY A 3 33.78 5.42 11.28
CA GLY A 3 34.40 6.65 10.76
C GLY A 3 35.92 6.54 10.84
N ALA A 4 36.61 7.10 9.85
CA ALA A 4 38.05 7.25 9.87
C ALA A 4 38.43 8.50 10.69
N GLU A 5 39.51 8.40 11.45
CA GLU A 5 40.03 9.53 12.22
C GLU A 5 40.68 10.52 11.26
N LEU A 6 40.14 11.75 11.20
CA LEU A 6 40.64 12.80 10.31
C LEU A 6 41.71 13.62 11.04
N ASP A 7 42.89 13.75 10.43
CA ASP A 7 43.95 14.61 10.96
C ASP A 7 43.64 16.09 10.68
N TRP A 8 42.98 16.73 11.64
CA TRP A 8 42.64 18.14 11.59
C TRP A 8 43.87 19.06 11.58
N LYS A 9 45.03 18.62 12.09
CA LYS A 9 46.25 19.45 12.13
C LYS A 9 46.87 19.61 10.75
N ALA A 10 46.79 18.58 9.91
CA ALA A 10 47.23 18.65 8.52
C ALA A 10 46.37 19.63 7.70
N LEU A 11 45.08 19.75 8.02
CA LEU A 11 44.13 20.58 7.29
C LEU A 11 44.16 22.06 7.72
N PHE A 12 44.49 22.37 8.97
CA PHE A 12 44.48 23.74 9.50
C PHE A 12 45.79 24.12 10.23
N PRO A 13 46.92 24.24 9.51
CA PRO A 13 48.20 24.60 10.11
C PRO A 13 48.17 26.04 10.66
N GLY A 14 48.20 26.17 11.99
CA GLY A 14 48.22 27.47 12.69
C GLY A 14 46.99 27.77 13.55
N ALA A 15 45.94 26.95 13.46
CA ALA A 15 44.79 27.04 14.37
C ALA A 15 45.23 26.60 15.78
N ARG A 16 45.15 27.51 16.76
CA ARG A 16 45.59 27.24 18.15
C ARG A 16 44.53 26.62 19.06
N THR A 17 43.25 26.70 18.68
CA THR A 17 42.16 26.21 19.51
C THR A 17 41.08 25.59 18.64
N THR A 18 40.97 24.27 18.69
CA THR A 18 39.78 23.54 18.26
C THR A 18 38.78 23.58 19.42
N VAL A 19 37.59 24.10 19.17
CA VAL A 19 36.51 24.08 20.17
C VAL A 19 35.59 22.94 19.79
N ASP A 20 35.31 22.03 20.72
CA ASP A 20 34.30 21.00 20.49
C ASP A 20 32.95 21.67 20.25
N LEU A 21 32.39 21.46 19.07
CA LEU A 21 31.00 21.82 18.83
C LEU A 21 30.12 20.87 19.65
N PRO A 22 29.05 21.37 20.29
CA PRO A 22 28.08 20.49 20.91
C PRO A 22 27.60 19.52 19.84
N THR A 23 27.93 18.24 20.02
CA THR A 23 27.47 17.19 19.10
C THR A 23 25.98 17.10 19.29
N TYR A 24 25.26 17.72 18.35
CA TYR A 24 23.83 17.58 18.06
C TYR A 24 23.05 16.98 19.25
N ALA A 25 22.63 17.82 20.22
CA ALA A 25 21.93 17.42 21.45
C ALA A 25 20.45 17.08 21.21
N PHE A 26 20.15 16.40 20.12
CA PHE A 26 18.80 16.00 19.79
C PHE A 26 18.61 14.68 20.50
N GLN A 27 17.85 14.69 21.60
CA GLN A 27 17.21 13.46 22.06
C GLN A 27 16.58 12.83 20.82
N ARG A 28 17.06 11.64 20.46
CA ARG A 28 16.60 10.89 19.29
C ARG A 28 15.19 10.38 19.58
N GLN A 29 14.23 11.30 19.70
CA GLN A 29 12.83 10.95 19.68
C GLN A 29 12.52 10.57 18.25
N HIS A 30 11.93 9.41 18.10
CA HIS A 30 11.45 8.92 16.82
C HIS A 30 10.21 9.75 16.47
N TYR A 31 10.41 10.81 15.69
CA TYR A 31 9.34 11.66 15.17
C TYR A 31 8.74 11.11 13.87
N TRP A 32 9.10 9.87 13.49
CA TRP A 32 8.34 9.21 12.44
C TRP A 32 6.95 8.91 13.00
N PRO A 33 5.87 9.19 12.26
CA PRO A 33 4.56 8.69 12.63
C PRO A 33 4.66 7.17 12.73
N ASP A 34 4.48 6.62 13.93
CA ASP A 34 4.16 5.21 14.06
C ASP A 34 2.96 5.01 13.14
N HIS A 35 3.12 4.12 12.15
CA HIS A 35 2.00 3.71 11.31
C HIS A 35 1.04 2.92 12.20
N SER A 36 0.28 3.62 13.04
CA SER A 36 -1.03 3.14 13.43
C SER A 36 -1.76 2.99 12.11
N ALA A 37 -1.93 1.74 11.69
CA ALA A 37 -2.73 1.37 10.55
C ALA A 37 -3.95 2.28 10.54
N SER A 38 -4.14 3.01 9.43
CA SER A 38 -5.24 3.96 9.30
C SER A 38 -6.52 3.25 9.75
N PRO A 39 -7.24 3.74 10.78
CA PRO A 39 -8.58 3.27 10.99
C PRO A 39 -9.39 3.69 9.76
N ASP A 40 -10.40 2.89 9.44
CA ASP A 40 -11.30 3.04 8.30
C ASP A 40 -10.78 2.48 6.96
N THR A 41 -10.24 1.27 7.03
CA THR A 41 -10.88 0.21 6.25
C THR A 41 -11.10 -0.97 7.19
N THR A 42 -11.94 -0.78 8.20
CA THR A 42 -12.78 -1.92 8.56
C THR A 42 -13.45 -2.32 7.24
N PRO A 43 -13.26 -3.55 6.75
CA PRO A 43 -14.23 -4.07 5.82
C PRO A 43 -15.52 -4.09 6.65
N THR A 44 -16.33 -3.04 6.55
CA THR A 44 -17.78 -3.21 6.60
C THR A 44 -18.03 -4.40 5.70
N ALA A 45 -18.89 -5.33 6.11
CA ALA A 45 -19.28 -6.52 5.36
C ALA A 45 -19.77 -6.17 3.93
N VAL A 46 -18.83 -5.81 3.09
CA VAL A 46 -18.86 -5.48 1.68
C VAL A 46 -18.04 -6.61 1.10
N ASP A 47 -18.61 -7.73 0.68
CA ASP A 47 -19.96 -8.28 0.77
C ASP A 47 -19.60 -9.77 0.58
N GLU A 48 -19.86 -10.69 1.52
CA GLU A 48 -19.35 -12.08 1.37
C GLU A 48 -19.79 -12.71 0.04
N VAL A 49 -20.97 -12.32 -0.42
CA VAL A 49 -21.54 -12.66 -1.73
C VAL A 49 -20.71 -12.05 -2.87
N GLU A 50 -20.34 -10.77 -2.80
CA GLU A 50 -19.48 -10.13 -3.81
C GLU A 50 -18.09 -10.80 -3.85
N ALA A 51 -17.55 -11.20 -2.69
CA ALA A 51 -16.28 -11.90 -2.61
C ALA A 51 -16.34 -13.27 -3.30
N ARG A 52 -17.39 -14.06 -3.05
CA ARG A 52 -17.63 -15.37 -3.71
C ARG A 52 -17.81 -15.22 -5.21
N PHE A 53 -18.60 -14.24 -5.64
CA PHE A 53 -18.76 -13.90 -7.06
C PHE A 53 -17.41 -13.64 -7.72
N TRP A 54 -16.58 -12.76 -7.14
CA TRP A 54 -15.28 -12.44 -7.73
C TRP A 54 -14.29 -13.61 -7.67
N GLU A 55 -14.37 -14.48 -6.66
CA GLU A 55 -13.56 -15.68 -6.57
C GLU A 55 -13.88 -16.67 -7.70
N ALA A 56 -15.17 -16.92 -7.96
CA ALA A 56 -15.61 -17.75 -9.09
C ALA A 56 -15.13 -17.20 -10.44
N VAL A 57 -15.21 -15.87 -10.62
CA VAL A 57 -14.69 -15.19 -11.82
C VAL A 57 -13.17 -15.33 -11.96
N GLU A 58 -12.39 -15.15 -10.88
CA GLU A 58 -10.92 -15.26 -10.91
C GLU A 58 -10.43 -16.70 -11.18
N ARG A 59 -11.20 -17.69 -10.72
CA ARG A 59 -10.97 -19.13 -10.95
C ARG A 59 -11.45 -19.64 -12.31
N GLU A 60 -12.16 -18.80 -13.06
CA GLU A 60 -12.85 -19.17 -14.30
C GLU A 60 -13.80 -20.37 -14.11
N ASP A 61 -14.45 -20.44 -12.95
CA ASP A 61 -15.42 -21.48 -12.60
C ASP A 61 -16.82 -21.09 -13.06
N LEU A 62 -17.20 -21.56 -14.26
CA LEU A 62 -18.52 -21.30 -14.84
C LEU A 62 -19.66 -21.86 -13.98
N ALA A 63 -19.46 -23.04 -13.39
CA ALA A 63 -20.52 -23.74 -12.68
C ALA A 63 -20.84 -23.04 -11.36
N GLU A 64 -19.79 -22.66 -10.63
CA GLU A 64 -19.91 -21.88 -9.39
C GLU A 64 -20.51 -20.49 -9.66
N LEU A 65 -20.04 -19.80 -10.72
CA LEU A 65 -20.58 -18.50 -11.10
C LEU A 65 -22.05 -18.56 -11.52
N ALA A 66 -22.46 -19.57 -12.29
CA ALA A 66 -23.84 -19.76 -12.71
C ALA A 66 -24.77 -20.07 -11.53
N ALA A 67 -24.27 -20.82 -10.53
CA ALA A 67 -25.02 -21.08 -9.30
C ALA A 67 -25.23 -19.80 -8.48
N GLU A 68 -24.18 -18.98 -8.32
CA GLU A 68 -24.25 -17.74 -7.52
C GLU A 68 -25.13 -16.66 -8.19
N LEU A 69 -25.23 -16.68 -9.52
CA LEU A 69 -26.10 -15.80 -10.30
C LEU A 69 -27.52 -16.37 -10.52
N GLU A 70 -27.82 -17.55 -9.97
CA GLU A 70 -29.09 -18.28 -10.15
C GLU A 70 -29.49 -18.47 -11.63
N VAL A 71 -28.50 -18.74 -12.49
CA VAL A 71 -28.72 -18.92 -13.94
C VAL A 71 -29.31 -20.30 -14.21
N ALA A 72 -30.64 -20.35 -14.35
CA ALA A 72 -31.36 -21.59 -14.62
C ALA A 72 -31.28 -22.06 -16.09
N ASP A 73 -30.94 -21.17 -17.02
CA ASP A 73 -30.92 -21.45 -18.45
C ASP A 73 -29.52 -21.77 -18.98
N GLY A 74 -29.42 -22.86 -19.73
CA GLY A 74 -28.17 -23.31 -20.34
C GLY A 74 -27.65 -22.36 -21.42
N SER A 75 -28.52 -21.60 -22.09
CA SER A 75 -28.09 -20.59 -23.07
C SER A 75 -27.40 -19.42 -22.38
N ALA A 76 -28.01 -18.89 -21.32
CA ALA A 76 -27.41 -17.83 -20.51
C ALA A 76 -26.06 -18.24 -19.89
N ALA A 77 -25.94 -19.50 -19.44
CA ALA A 77 -24.66 -20.02 -18.94
C ALA A 77 -23.60 -20.12 -20.06
N ALA A 78 -23.97 -20.49 -21.28
CA ALA A 78 -23.04 -20.53 -22.41
C ALA A 78 -22.52 -19.13 -22.80
N GLU A 79 -23.39 -18.11 -22.76
CA GLU A 79 -23.00 -16.72 -22.99
C GLU A 79 -22.03 -16.20 -21.91
N LEU A 80 -22.29 -16.52 -20.64
CA LEU A 80 -21.38 -16.22 -19.53
C LEU A 80 -20.01 -16.87 -19.74
N GLY A 81 -19.96 -18.11 -20.22
CA GLY A 81 -18.70 -18.80 -20.52
C GLY A 81 -17.87 -18.14 -21.61
N ALA A 82 -18.52 -17.48 -22.58
CA ALA A 82 -17.81 -16.75 -23.63
C ALA A 82 -17.12 -15.48 -23.10
N VAL A 83 -17.70 -14.80 -22.09
CA VAL A 83 -17.16 -13.55 -21.52
C VAL A 83 -16.29 -13.77 -20.28
N LEU A 84 -16.38 -14.94 -19.64
CA LEU A 84 -15.70 -15.26 -18.38
C LEU A 84 -14.18 -15.07 -18.43
N PRO A 85 -13.43 -15.54 -19.47
CA PRO A 85 -11.99 -15.32 -19.53
C PRO A 85 -11.60 -13.84 -19.63
N VAL A 86 -12.43 -13.04 -20.30
CA VAL A 86 -12.22 -11.59 -20.43
C VAL A 86 -12.41 -10.91 -19.07
N LEU A 87 -13.45 -11.26 -18.32
CA LEU A 87 -13.70 -10.75 -16.97
C LEU A 87 -12.60 -11.16 -15.97
N SER A 88 -12.14 -12.42 -16.02
CA SER A 88 -11.01 -12.93 -15.23
C SER A 88 -9.74 -12.10 -15.47
N SER A 89 -9.38 -11.88 -16.74
CA SER A 89 -8.20 -11.10 -17.12
C SER A 89 -8.29 -9.64 -16.65
N TRP A 90 -9.47 -9.01 -16.80
CA TRP A 90 -9.72 -7.64 -16.37
C TRP A 90 -9.59 -7.49 -14.85
N ARG A 91 -10.13 -8.46 -14.08
CA ARG A 91 -10.08 -8.46 -12.61
C ARG A 91 -8.64 -8.58 -12.10
N LYS A 92 -7.84 -9.48 -12.68
CA LYS A 92 -6.41 -9.67 -12.39
C LYS A 92 -5.63 -8.37 -12.61
N GLN A 93 -5.77 -7.76 -13.79
CA GLN A 93 -5.08 -6.51 -14.13
C GLN A 93 -5.50 -5.32 -13.23
N ARG A 94 -6.75 -5.32 -12.74
CA ARG A 94 -7.22 -4.28 -11.81
C ARG A 94 -6.63 -4.45 -10.42
N ARG A 95 -6.49 -5.69 -9.91
CA ARG A 95 -5.83 -5.95 -8.61
C ARG A 95 -4.38 -5.49 -8.61
N GLU A 96 -3.62 -5.82 -9.65
CA GLU A 96 -2.22 -5.41 -9.78
C GLU A 96 -2.07 -3.89 -9.74
N ARG A 97 -2.92 -3.15 -10.47
CA ARG A 97 -2.95 -1.68 -10.42
C ARG A 97 -3.34 -1.14 -9.05
N SER A 98 -4.34 -1.75 -8.41
CA SER A 98 -4.81 -1.34 -7.08
C SER A 98 -3.74 -1.51 -6.00
N THR A 99 -2.90 -2.55 -6.09
CA THR A 99 -1.77 -2.73 -5.17
C THR A 99 -0.80 -1.55 -5.28
N ILE A 100 -0.51 -1.11 -6.51
CA ILE A 100 0.37 0.04 -6.76
C ILE A 100 -0.28 1.35 -6.29
N ASP A 101 -1.58 1.54 -6.55
CA ASP A 101 -2.32 2.73 -6.09
C ASP A 101 -2.38 2.81 -4.56
N GLY A 102 -2.56 1.67 -3.88
CA GLY A 102 -2.57 1.60 -2.41
C GLY A 102 -1.23 1.99 -1.77
N TRP A 103 -0.13 1.96 -2.52
CA TRP A 103 1.19 2.38 -2.05
C TRP A 103 1.49 3.86 -2.34
N ARG A 104 0.61 4.57 -3.06
CA ARG A 104 0.82 5.98 -3.39
C ARG A 104 0.35 6.87 -2.24
N TYR A 105 1.30 7.49 -1.56
CA TYR A 105 1.03 8.51 -0.54
C TYR A 105 1.14 9.91 -1.12
N ARG A 106 0.25 10.81 -0.69
CA ARG A 106 0.38 12.26 -0.89
C ARG A 106 0.48 12.93 0.46
N VAL A 107 1.48 13.81 0.60
CA VAL A 107 1.57 14.71 1.75
C VAL A 107 0.54 15.82 1.58
N THR A 108 -0.39 15.95 2.54
CA THR A 108 -1.32 17.07 2.63
C THR A 108 -1.22 17.67 4.03
N TRP A 109 -1.26 19.00 4.12
CA TRP A 109 -1.27 19.69 5.40
C TRP A 109 -2.71 20.09 5.72
N LYS A 110 -3.23 19.62 6.86
CA LYS A 110 -4.50 20.08 7.42
C LYS A 110 -4.23 21.13 8.49
N PRO A 111 -4.81 22.34 8.41
CA PRO A 111 -4.63 23.35 9.44
C PRO A 111 -5.29 22.88 10.75
N LEU A 112 -4.60 23.08 11.86
CA LEU A 112 -5.15 22.81 13.18
C LEU A 112 -6.09 23.96 13.57
N PRO A 113 -7.33 23.68 14.00
CA PRO A 113 -8.21 24.72 14.50
C PRO A 113 -7.58 25.35 15.75
N SER A 114 -7.43 26.67 15.74
CA SER A 114 -7.03 27.45 16.91
C SER A 114 -8.16 27.42 17.93
N GLY A 115 -7.88 26.84 19.11
CA GLY A 115 -8.71 26.99 20.31
C GLY A 115 -8.41 28.26 21.08
#